data_AF-A0A7S4C1Y7-F1
#
_entry.id   AF-A0A7S4C1Y7-F1
#
_cell.length_a   1.000
_cell.length_b   1.000
_cell.length_c   1.000
_cell.angle_alpha   90.00
_cell.angle_beta   90.00
_cell.angle_gamma   90.00
#
_symmetry.space_group_name_H-M   'P 1'
#
loop_
_entity.id
_entity.type
_entity.pdbx_description
1 polymer ?
#
loop_
_entity_poly.entity_id
_entity_poly.type
_entity_poly.pdbx_seq_one_letter_code
_entity_poly.pdbx_strand_id
1 'polypeptide(L)'
;TLAAKEVASIDGCHVLLTLVGKVVFVSDASIDTLLSLHTAEMLSLLCWATPTPSMPLGKSPPCQGNDLASDDCPATKNWLDHFESLLLSLAIPQLRAIESAWRSAVGHSNVIRFRASVKRGGESSRAVSSPQMAGWLGAVCAEHLGWRVDLKDFDLEVLLQWNDVQVVLECPI
;
A
#
# COMPACT_ATOMS: atom_id res chain seq x y z
N THR A 1 -7.79 -13.40 -16.06
CA THR A 1 -8.86 -13.66 -15.07
C THR A 1 -10.18 -13.10 -15.60
N LEU A 2 -11.33 -13.41 -14.99
CA LEU A 2 -12.62 -12.79 -15.39
C LEU A 2 -12.57 -11.26 -15.26
N ALA A 3 -12.01 -10.76 -14.15
CA ALA A 3 -11.79 -9.33 -13.94
C ALA A 3 -10.93 -8.66 -15.03
N ALA A 4 -9.86 -9.30 -15.48
CA ALA A 4 -9.05 -8.72 -16.56
C ALA A 4 -9.82 -8.61 -17.88
N LYS A 5 -10.73 -9.55 -18.16
CA LYS A 5 -11.59 -9.48 -19.35
C LYS A 5 -12.66 -8.39 -19.22
N GLU A 6 -13.24 -8.24 -18.02
CA GLU A 6 -14.21 -7.20 -17.73
C GLU A 6 -13.57 -5.80 -17.87
N VAL A 7 -12.42 -5.57 -17.25
CA VAL A 7 -11.66 -4.31 -17.39
C VAL A 7 -11.32 -4.03 -18.85
N ALA A 8 -10.86 -5.03 -19.61
CA ALA A 8 -10.53 -4.86 -21.02
C ALA A 8 -11.75 -4.61 -21.94
N SER A 9 -12.97 -4.78 -21.44
CA SER A 9 -14.21 -4.48 -22.18
C SER A 9 -14.69 -3.04 -22.00
N ILE A 10 -14.13 -2.31 -21.04
CA ILE A 10 -14.42 -0.89 -20.82
C ILE A 10 -13.54 -0.08 -21.76
N ASP A 11 -14.16 0.81 -22.54
CA ASP A 11 -13.43 1.71 -23.43
C ASP A 11 -12.46 2.58 -22.62
N GLY A 12 -11.24 2.76 -23.15
CA GLY A 12 -10.19 3.53 -22.49
C GLY A 12 -9.45 2.83 -21.33
N CYS A 13 -9.83 1.60 -20.98
CA CYS A 13 -9.07 0.78 -20.02
C CYS A 13 -7.98 -0.07 -20.71
N HIS A 14 -6.78 -0.07 -20.14
CA HIS A 14 -5.67 -0.91 -20.58
C HIS A 14 -5.08 -1.72 -19.42
N VAL A 15 -5.25 -3.04 -19.47
CA VAL A 15 -4.66 -3.96 -18.48
C VAL A 15 -3.14 -3.98 -18.65
N LEU A 16 -2.42 -3.64 -17.58
CA LEU A 16 -0.96 -3.64 -17.56
C LEU A 16 -0.40 -4.98 -17.06
N LEU A 17 -0.98 -5.51 -15.97
CA LEU A 17 -0.49 -6.71 -15.31
C LEU A 17 -1.63 -7.44 -14.59
N THR A 18 -1.57 -8.77 -14.59
CA THR A 18 -2.43 -9.60 -13.73
C THR A 18 -1.58 -10.25 -12.65
N LEU A 19 -1.91 -9.97 -11.40
CA LEU A 19 -1.28 -10.53 -10.22
C LEU A 19 -2.24 -11.56 -9.60
N VAL A 20 -1.75 -12.38 -8.67
CA VAL A 20 -2.62 -13.31 -7.94
C VAL A 20 -3.63 -12.50 -7.15
N GLY A 21 -4.92 -12.59 -7.53
CA GLY A 21 -6.02 -11.87 -6.90
C GLY A 21 -6.15 -10.39 -7.26
N LYS A 22 -5.34 -9.84 -8.19
CA LYS A 22 -5.43 -8.43 -8.59
C LYS A 22 -5.27 -8.23 -10.10
N VAL A 23 -5.89 -7.18 -10.62
CA VAL A 23 -5.70 -6.70 -11.99
C VAL A 23 -5.22 -5.26 -11.90
N VAL A 24 -4.04 -5.00 -12.47
CA VAL A 24 -3.47 -3.65 -12.56
C VAL A 24 -3.73 -3.13 -13.96
N PHE A 25 -4.33 -1.96 -14.06
CA PHE A 25 -4.71 -1.34 -15.32
C PHE A 25 -4.57 0.18 -15.21
N VAL A 26 -4.51 0.84 -16.37
CA VAL A 26 -4.66 2.29 -16.50
C VAL A 26 -5.97 2.58 -17.22
N SER A 27 -6.58 3.72 -16.92
CA SER A 27 -7.87 4.10 -17.48
C SER A 27 -8.02 5.61 -17.53
N ASP A 28 -8.69 6.10 -18.56
CA ASP A 28 -9.28 7.44 -18.66
C ASP A 28 -10.81 7.43 -18.40
N ALA A 29 -11.39 6.26 -18.12
CA ALA A 29 -12.81 6.12 -17.82
C ALA A 29 -13.16 6.82 -16.49
N SER A 30 -14.41 7.25 -16.39
CA SER A 30 -14.91 7.87 -15.16
C SER A 30 -14.92 6.88 -13.99
N ILE A 31 -14.80 7.40 -12.76
CA ILE A 31 -14.84 6.57 -11.56
C ILE A 31 -16.18 5.81 -11.44
N ASP A 32 -17.30 6.42 -11.84
CA ASP A 32 -18.62 5.78 -11.83
C ASP A 32 -18.66 4.55 -12.76
N THR A 33 -17.99 4.64 -13.91
CA THR A 33 -17.82 3.50 -14.81
C THR A 33 -16.99 2.40 -14.16
N LEU A 34 -15.87 2.75 -13.53
CA LEU A 34 -15.01 1.76 -12.87
C LEU A 34 -15.68 1.10 -11.64
N LEU A 35 -16.54 1.83 -10.92
CA LEU A 35 -17.31 1.30 -9.80
C LEU A 35 -18.44 0.34 -10.23
N SER A 36 -18.75 0.29 -11.53
CA SER A 36 -19.71 -0.68 -12.08
C SER A 36 -19.12 -2.07 -12.34
N LEU A 37 -17.81 -2.26 -12.15
CA LEU A 37 -17.14 -3.56 -12.28
C LEU A 37 -17.74 -4.58 -11.29
N HIS A 38 -18.32 -5.66 -11.81
CA HIS A 38 -19.03 -6.65 -11.00
C HIS A 38 -18.12 -7.77 -10.48
N THR A 39 -16.99 -8.02 -11.14
CA THR A 39 -16.08 -9.10 -10.74
C THR A 39 -15.00 -8.67 -9.75
N ALA A 40 -14.87 -7.37 -9.49
CA ALA A 40 -13.91 -6.81 -8.55
C ALA A 40 -14.53 -6.65 -7.16
N GLU A 41 -13.80 -7.06 -6.11
CA GLU A 41 -14.23 -6.85 -4.73
C GLU A 41 -13.94 -5.42 -4.24
N MET A 42 -12.91 -4.78 -4.79
CA MET A 42 -12.41 -3.48 -4.35
C MET A 42 -11.67 -2.81 -5.51
N LEU A 43 -11.86 -1.49 -5.66
CA LEU A 43 -11.07 -0.64 -6.54
C LEU A 43 -10.03 0.11 -5.71
N SER A 44 -8.83 0.33 -6.24
CA SER A 44 -7.77 1.03 -5.52
C SER A 44 -6.85 1.78 -6.47
N LEU A 45 -6.37 2.94 -6.02
CA LEU A 45 -5.31 3.68 -6.69
C LEU A 45 -3.97 3.05 -6.33
N LEU A 46 -3.28 2.50 -7.32
CA LEU A 46 -1.95 1.95 -7.12
C LEU A 46 -0.95 3.10 -6.94
N CYS A 47 -0.35 3.21 -5.75
CA CYS A 47 0.69 4.19 -5.48
C CYS A 47 2.05 3.63 -5.89
N TRP A 48 2.32 2.37 -5.55
CA TRP A 48 3.60 1.74 -5.81
C TRP A 48 3.49 0.22 -5.72
N ALA A 49 4.27 -0.48 -6.53
CA ALA A 49 4.46 -1.92 -6.42
C ALA A 49 5.90 -2.29 -6.74
N THR A 50 6.45 -3.22 -5.98
CA THR A 50 7.78 -3.80 -6.20
C THR A 50 7.76 -5.29 -5.89
N PRO A 51 8.62 -6.11 -6.52
CA PRO A 51 8.95 -7.42 -5.97
C PRO A 51 9.38 -7.30 -4.51
N THR A 52 9.05 -8.29 -3.68
CA THR A 52 9.40 -8.25 -2.26
C THR A 52 10.92 -8.18 -2.14
N PRO A 53 11.48 -7.10 -1.55
CA PRO A 53 12.91 -7.01 -1.37
C PRO A 53 13.33 -8.18 -0.50
N SER A 54 14.34 -8.94 -0.96
CA SER A 54 14.85 -10.08 -0.19
C SER A 54 15.27 -9.56 1.17
N MET A 55 14.55 -9.96 2.21
CA MET A 55 15.01 -9.71 3.57
C MET A 55 16.36 -10.40 3.70
N PRO A 56 17.38 -9.75 4.28
CA PRO A 56 18.62 -10.44 4.59
C PRO A 56 18.20 -11.68 5.39
N LEU A 57 18.59 -12.87 4.91
CA LEU A 57 18.41 -14.13 5.60
C LEU A 57 19.22 -14.05 6.90
N GLY A 58 18.68 -13.34 7.88
CA GLY A 58 19.15 -13.39 9.24
C GLY A 58 19.04 -14.85 9.61
N LYS A 59 20.17 -15.48 9.96
CA LYS A 59 20.19 -16.72 10.72
C LYS A 59 19.64 -16.45 12.14
N SER A 60 18.54 -15.73 12.25
CA SER A 60 17.79 -15.67 13.49
C SER A 60 17.26 -17.08 13.73
N PRO A 61 17.56 -17.69 14.89
CA PRO A 61 16.94 -18.95 15.26
C PRO A 61 15.42 -18.80 15.16
N PRO A 62 14.67 -19.89 14.91
CA PRO A 62 13.22 -19.79 14.85
C PRO A 62 12.76 -19.15 16.15
N CYS A 63 12.18 -17.94 16.07
CA CYS A 63 11.53 -17.28 17.18
C CYS A 63 10.27 -18.10 17.52
N GLN A 64 10.48 -19.29 18.08
CA GLN A 64 9.45 -20.10 18.72
C GLN A 64 9.25 -19.50 20.10
N GLY A 65 8.49 -18.42 20.16
CA GLY A 65 8.17 -17.75 21.40
C GLY A 65 7.49 -16.43 21.10
N ASN A 66 6.52 -16.06 21.93
CA ASN A 66 5.83 -14.77 21.90
C ASN A 66 6.75 -13.55 22.15
N ASP A 67 8.07 -13.73 22.09
CA ASP A 67 9.05 -12.67 22.10
C ASP A 67 9.01 -12.00 20.72
N LEU A 68 8.13 -11.00 20.65
CA LEU A 68 8.17 -9.91 19.68
C LEU A 68 9.63 -9.67 19.30
N ALA A 69 9.96 -9.81 18.01
CA ALA A 69 11.25 -9.44 17.47
C ALA A 69 11.68 -8.13 18.12
N SER A 70 12.71 -8.17 18.95
CA SER A 70 13.18 -7.00 19.67
C SER A 70 13.41 -5.89 18.65
N ASP A 71 12.81 -4.72 18.86
CA ASP A 71 12.88 -3.55 17.97
C ASP A 71 14.32 -3.21 17.53
N ASP A 72 15.32 -3.70 18.27
CA ASP A 72 16.74 -3.47 18.04
C ASP A 72 17.45 -4.48 17.12
N CYS A 73 16.74 -5.37 16.41
CA CYS A 73 17.42 -6.24 15.44
C CYS A 73 18.02 -5.40 14.29
N PRO A 74 19.36 -5.34 14.12
CA PRO A 74 19.98 -4.47 13.12
C PRO A 74 19.55 -4.81 11.68
N ALA A 75 19.24 -6.08 11.41
CA ALA A 75 18.77 -6.52 10.11
C ALA A 75 17.39 -5.96 9.76
N THR A 76 16.47 -5.94 10.75
CA THR A 76 15.13 -5.36 10.59
C THR A 76 15.23 -3.86 10.37
N LYS A 77 16.07 -3.17 11.16
CA LYS A 77 16.30 -1.73 11.03
C LYS A 77 16.87 -1.36 9.65
N ASN A 78 17.94 -2.03 9.22
CA ASN A 78 18.54 -1.76 7.90
C ASN A 78 17.55 -2.01 6.75
N TRP A 79 16.69 -3.01 6.88
CA TRP A 79 15.65 -3.28 5.89
C TRP A 79 14.58 -2.18 5.89
N LEU A 80 14.13 -1.73 7.06
CA LEU A 80 13.18 -0.62 7.19
C LEU A 80 13.76 0.67 6.61
N ASP A 81 15.03 1.00 6.89
CA ASP A 81 15.69 2.18 6.33
C ASP A 81 15.76 2.12 4.79
N HIS A 82 16.07 0.94 4.24
CA HIS A 82 16.07 0.74 2.78
C HIS A 82 14.65 0.86 2.20
N PHE A 83 13.67 0.26 2.86
CA PHE A 83 12.27 0.30 2.46
C PHE A 83 11.71 1.72 2.55
N GLU A 84 12.11 2.50 3.56
CA GLU A 84 11.81 3.93 3.69
C GLU A 84 12.33 4.68 2.47
N SER A 85 13.60 4.49 2.12
CA SER A 85 14.19 5.13 0.94
C SER A 85 13.40 4.83 -0.34
N LEU A 86 12.85 3.62 -0.50
CA LEU A 86 11.99 3.26 -1.63
C LEU A 86 10.62 3.96 -1.56
N LEU A 87 10.00 4.00 -0.39
CA LEU A 87 8.74 4.73 -0.20
C LEU A 87 8.90 6.22 -0.50
N LEU A 88 9.95 6.85 0.03
CA LEU A 88 10.20 8.27 -0.16
C LEU A 88 10.44 8.64 -1.62
N SER A 89 11.17 7.79 -2.36
CA SER A 89 11.52 8.05 -3.75
C SER A 89 10.40 7.69 -4.75
N LEU A 90 9.60 6.66 -4.47
CA LEU A 90 8.64 6.11 -5.44
C LEU A 90 7.19 6.30 -5.03
N ALA A 91 6.85 6.07 -3.76
CA ALA A 91 5.46 6.04 -3.30
C ALA A 91 4.94 7.42 -2.84
N ILE A 92 5.75 8.18 -2.10
CA ILE A 92 5.38 9.51 -1.61
C ILE A 92 4.99 10.48 -2.74
N PRO A 93 5.70 10.55 -3.89
CA PRO A 93 5.26 11.40 -5.00
C PRO A 93 3.86 11.04 -5.52
N GLN A 94 3.53 9.75 -5.55
CA GLN A 94 2.22 9.27 -6.01
C GLN A 94 1.13 9.59 -4.98
N LEU A 95 1.41 9.43 -3.69
CA LEU A 95 0.51 9.85 -2.62
C LEU A 95 0.23 11.37 -2.63
N ARG A 96 1.24 12.19 -2.97
CA ARG A 96 1.03 13.65 -3.17
C ARG A 96 0.11 13.95 -4.35
N ALA A 97 0.23 13.19 -5.44
CA ALA A 97 -0.67 13.34 -6.58
C ALA A 97 -2.12 13.00 -6.19
N ILE A 98 -2.31 11.94 -5.40
CA ILE A 98 -3.61 11.56 -4.83
C ILE A 98 -4.16 12.66 -3.91
N GLU A 99 -3.34 13.22 -3.01
CA GLU A 99 -3.72 14.37 -2.18
C GLU A 99 -4.16 15.57 -3.01
N SER A 100 -3.44 15.88 -4.08
CA SER A 100 -3.79 16.98 -4.98
C SER A 100 -5.15 16.73 -5.65
N ALA A 101 -5.39 15.52 -6.13
CA ALA A 101 -6.68 15.13 -6.72
C ALA A 101 -7.81 15.19 -5.69
N TRP A 102 -7.59 14.66 -4.47
CA TRP A 102 -8.54 14.68 -3.38
C TRP A 102 -8.90 16.12 -2.97
N ARG A 103 -7.93 17.01 -2.80
CA ARG A 103 -8.17 18.42 -2.47
C ARG A 103 -8.95 19.13 -3.57
N SER A 104 -8.69 18.81 -4.84
CA SER A 104 -9.45 19.35 -5.96
C SER A 104 -10.90 18.90 -5.93
N ALA A 105 -11.18 17.69 -5.46
CA ALA A 105 -12.53 17.14 -5.40
C ALA A 105 -13.31 17.61 -4.15
N VAL A 106 -12.66 17.66 -2.98
CA VAL A 106 -13.31 17.90 -1.67
C VAL A 106 -13.21 19.37 -1.21
N GLY A 107 -12.28 20.15 -1.76
CA GLY A 107 -12.03 21.53 -1.36
C GLY A 107 -10.77 21.70 -0.49
N HIS A 108 -10.31 22.95 -0.35
CA HIS A 108 -8.91 23.26 0.01
C HIS A 108 -8.57 23.32 1.51
N SER A 109 -9.53 23.21 2.44
CA SER A 109 -9.31 23.73 3.80
C SER A 109 -8.95 22.72 4.89
N ASN A 110 -8.92 21.42 4.61
CA ASN A 110 -8.76 20.41 5.67
C ASN A 110 -7.44 19.63 5.55
N VAL A 111 -6.81 19.40 6.70
CA VAL A 111 -5.74 18.41 6.83
C VAL A 111 -6.34 17.04 6.53
N ILE A 112 -5.74 16.31 5.59
CA ILE A 112 -6.18 14.95 5.24
C ILE A 112 -6.03 14.07 6.49
N ARG A 113 -7.14 13.46 6.91
CA ARG A 113 -7.14 12.42 7.93
C ARG A 113 -6.96 11.09 7.23
N PHE A 114 -6.05 10.26 7.70
CA PHE A 114 -5.79 8.97 7.05
C PHE A 114 -5.58 7.85 8.05
N ARG A 115 -5.80 6.63 7.56
CA ARG A 115 -5.42 5.39 8.26
C ARG A 115 -4.36 4.64 7.46
N ALA A 116 -3.29 4.23 8.13
CA ALA A 116 -2.34 3.27 7.58
C ALA A 116 -2.81 1.85 7.93
N SER A 117 -2.92 0.99 6.92
CA SER A 117 -3.31 -0.40 7.08
C SER A 117 -2.28 -1.31 6.45
N VAL A 118 -2.07 -2.48 7.04
CA VAL A 118 -1.10 -3.46 6.53
C VAL A 118 -1.73 -4.85 6.46
N LYS A 119 -1.77 -5.43 5.26
CA LYS A 119 -2.11 -6.84 5.03
C LYS A 119 -0.84 -7.60 4.73
N ARG A 120 -0.54 -8.63 5.53
CA ARG A 120 0.63 -9.47 5.37
C ARG A 120 0.22 -10.89 4.98
N GLY A 121 1.00 -11.50 4.09
CA GLY A 121 0.92 -12.91 3.74
C GLY A 121 2.32 -13.50 3.57
N GLY A 122 2.44 -14.82 3.57
CA GLY A 122 3.72 -15.49 3.34
C GLY A 122 4.65 -15.57 4.55
N GLU A 123 5.85 -16.10 4.34
CA GLU A 123 6.87 -16.31 5.37
C GLU A 123 7.76 -15.08 5.57
N SER A 124 8.11 -14.39 4.48
CA SER A 124 9.03 -13.25 4.46
C SER A 124 8.50 -12.06 5.25
N SER A 125 7.18 -11.90 5.32
CA SER A 125 6.53 -10.79 6.03
C SER A 125 6.41 -11.03 7.54
N ARG A 126 6.80 -12.21 8.06
CA ARG A 126 6.62 -12.56 9.49
C ARG A 126 7.57 -11.83 10.43
N ALA A 127 8.70 -11.30 9.94
CA ALA A 127 9.69 -10.67 10.81
C ALA A 127 9.27 -9.32 11.39
N VAL A 128 8.28 -8.64 10.78
CA VAL A 128 7.75 -7.36 11.26
C VAL A 128 6.25 -7.49 11.47
N SER A 129 5.75 -7.13 12.65
CA SER A 129 4.32 -7.27 12.95
C SER A 129 3.47 -6.26 12.14
N SER A 130 2.21 -6.61 11.83
CA SER A 130 1.32 -5.70 11.08
C SER A 130 1.11 -4.36 11.79
N PRO A 131 0.88 -4.32 13.13
CA PRO A 131 0.72 -3.05 13.84
C PRO A 131 1.98 -2.18 13.81
N GLN A 132 3.16 -2.79 13.96
CA GLN A 132 4.45 -2.08 13.89
C GLN A 132 4.67 -1.49 12.50
N MET A 133 4.43 -2.26 11.44
CA MET A 133 4.53 -1.78 10.07
C MET A 133 3.50 -0.67 9.77
N ALA A 134 2.28 -0.80 10.28
CA ALA A 134 1.25 0.22 10.10
C ALA A 134 1.61 1.52 10.83
N GLY A 135 2.16 1.42 12.05
CA GLY A 135 2.65 2.56 12.81
C GLY A 135 3.81 3.26 12.12
N TRP A 136 4.79 2.51 11.61
CA TRP A 136 5.90 3.03 10.83
C TRP A 136 5.43 3.73 9.54
N LEU A 137 4.56 3.08 8.75
CA LEU A 137 4.00 3.66 7.53
C LEU A 137 3.20 4.93 7.84
N GLY A 138 2.43 4.92 8.93
CA GLY A 138 1.70 6.08 9.42
C GLY A 138 2.63 7.24 9.79
N ALA A 139 3.75 6.97 10.47
CA ALA A 139 4.74 7.99 10.82
C ALA A 139 5.37 8.61 9.57
N VAL A 140 5.83 7.78 8.62
CA VAL A 140 6.43 8.25 7.35
C VAL A 140 5.45 9.12 6.56
N CYS A 141 4.20 8.67 6.39
CA CYS A 141 3.18 9.45 5.68
C CYS A 141 2.85 10.76 6.41
N ALA A 142 2.71 10.75 7.74
CA ALA A 142 2.42 11.95 8.51
C ALA A 142 3.55 12.99 8.43
N GLU A 143 4.80 12.54 8.55
CA GLU A 143 5.98 13.40 8.47
C GLU A 143 6.14 14.04 7.10
N HIS A 144 6.03 13.25 6.03
CA HIS A 144 6.33 13.74 4.69
C HIS A 144 5.15 14.40 3.99
N LEU A 145 3.91 13.98 4.28
CA LEU A 145 2.72 14.50 3.62
C LEU A 145 1.98 15.54 4.48
N GLY A 146 2.30 15.65 5.77
CA GLY A 146 1.58 16.52 6.71
C GLY A 146 0.16 16.04 6.98
N TRP A 147 -0.14 14.77 6.70
CA TRP A 147 -1.45 14.17 6.97
C TRP A 147 -1.59 13.79 8.44
N ARG A 148 -2.82 13.73 8.94
CA ARG A 148 -3.13 13.36 10.33
C ARG A 148 -3.61 11.93 10.40
N VAL A 149 -2.97 11.10 11.24
CA VAL A 149 -3.46 9.74 11.49
C VAL A 149 -4.77 9.79 12.27
N ASP A 150 -5.83 9.16 11.76
CA ASP A 150 -7.10 8.93 12.44
C ASP A 150 -7.59 7.50 12.14
N LEU A 151 -7.82 6.69 13.17
CA LEU A 151 -8.23 5.29 12.99
C LEU A 151 -9.76 5.12 12.87
N LYS A 152 -10.53 6.14 13.25
CA LYS A 152 -12.00 6.09 13.34
C LYS A 152 -12.67 6.90 12.24
N ASP A 153 -12.16 8.10 11.97
CA ASP A 153 -12.74 9.05 11.04
C ASP A 153 -11.64 9.56 10.11
N PHE A 154 -11.37 8.78 9.06
CA PHE A 154 -10.36 9.05 8.06
C PHE A 154 -10.98 9.34 6.70
N ASP A 155 -10.33 10.21 5.94
CA ASP A 155 -10.69 10.59 4.58
C ASP A 155 -10.07 9.64 3.55
N LEU A 156 -8.87 9.11 3.84
CA LEU A 156 -8.12 8.19 2.97
C LEU A 156 -7.55 7.00 3.76
N GLU A 157 -7.51 5.83 3.13
CA GLU A 157 -6.74 4.68 3.62
C GLU A 157 -5.49 4.49 2.78
N VAL A 158 -4.34 4.31 3.43
CA VAL A 158 -3.09 3.90 2.79
C VAL A 158 -2.85 2.44 3.17
N LEU A 159 -3.07 1.55 2.21
CA LEU A 159 -2.97 0.11 2.41
C LEU A 159 -1.66 -0.42 1.84
N LEU A 160 -0.82 -0.97 2.71
CA LEU A 160 0.35 -1.75 2.34
C LEU A 160 -0.01 -3.24 2.34
N GLN A 161 0.12 -3.89 1.19
CA GLN A 161 0.05 -5.34 1.07
C GLN A 161 1.44 -5.91 0.87
N TRP A 162 1.85 -6.83 1.74
CA TRP A 162 3.16 -7.45 1.68
C TRP A 162 3.02 -8.97 1.71
N ASN A 163 3.51 -9.65 0.66
CA ASN A 163 3.65 -11.11 0.64
C ASN A 163 5.05 -11.57 0.19
N ASP A 164 5.25 -12.88 -0.03
CA ASP A 164 6.55 -13.42 -0.46
C ASP A 164 6.96 -13.01 -1.88
N VAL A 165 6.01 -12.54 -2.69
CA VAL A 165 6.23 -12.22 -4.10
C VAL A 165 6.42 -10.72 -4.30
N GLN A 166 5.58 -9.92 -3.65
CA GLN A 166 5.53 -8.47 -3.87
C GLN A 166 5.10 -7.68 -2.64
N VAL A 167 5.46 -6.40 -2.71
CA VAL A 167 4.97 -5.34 -1.84
C VAL A 167 4.22 -4.33 -2.69
N VAL A 168 2.99 -4.00 -2.27
CA VAL A 168 2.08 -3.10 -2.99
C VAL A 168 1.56 -2.06 -2.01
N LEU A 169 1.67 -0.78 -2.37
CA LEU A 169 1.05 0.33 -1.66
C LEU A 169 -0.08 0.89 -2.52
N GLU A 170 -1.28 0.97 -1.95
CA GLU A 170 -2.48 1.42 -2.65
C GLU A 170 -3.40 2.25 -1.74
N CYS A 171 -4.27 3.05 -2.37
CA CYS A 171 -5.34 3.77 -1.71
C CYS A 171 -6.69 3.23 -2.19
N PRO A 172 -7.40 2.44 -1.37
CA PRO A 172 -8.76 1.99 -1.68
C PRO A 172 -9.71 3.17 -1.92
N ILE A 173 -10.61 3.03 -2.90
CA ILE A 173 -11.70 3.97 -3.21
C ILE A 173 -13.03 3.28 -2.94
#